data_AF-A0A6N6KNM0-F1
#
_entry.id   AF-A0A6N6KNM0-F1
#
_cell.length_a   1.000
_cell.length_b   1.000
_cell.length_c   1.000
_cell.angle_alpha   90.00
_cell.angle_beta   90.00
_cell.angle_gamma   90.00
#
_symmetry.space_group_name_H-M   'P 1'
#
loop_
_entity.id
_entity.type
_entity.pdbx_description
1 polymer ?
#
loop_
_entity_poly.entity_id
_entity_poly.type
_entity_poly.pdbx_seq_one_letter_code
_entity_poly.pdbx_strand_id
1 'polypeptide(L)'
;MKSSKTMLNKIVFLFFFAFLILIGFENCSSLGKSQYSMNKIQAENYLTAYGEHVFERESCKSCHTLHSDKQNATTVSLDGFGGKYSSNWLYYFLSDPKKFMDQPKMPTHVHLHDKLLDKSTFGEIVEEKGTKRQKRKFDRTWNKLMLQADELSMEIPLIKSGNPDRTEVLALISYLQQIPSTPSKITVDSLIHVKLREKEQSWDNFVLDENSITMQVAQLQESIENGKVLYAANCASCHGLKGEGGTGPNLTDEFWLNGGTDLDIARTIIYGAVKKGMLSWHFQVNPTEAGELLAYIKSLSGTNPKNAKYPEGVKN
;
A
#
# COMPACT_ATOMS: atom_id res chain seq x y z
N MET A 1 -5.56 0.01 -87.20
CA MET A 1 -4.31 0.53 -87.82
C MET A 1 -4.00 1.92 -87.25
N LYS A 2 -2.72 2.33 -87.24
CA LYS A 2 -2.11 3.60 -86.74
C LYS A 2 -3.05 4.84 -86.73
N SER A 3 -3.08 5.67 -85.69
CA SER A 3 -2.19 6.85 -85.46
C SER A 3 -2.69 7.69 -84.25
N SER A 4 -1.96 8.60 -83.57
CA SER A 4 -0.52 8.95 -83.58
C SER A 4 -0.06 9.64 -82.25
N LYS A 5 1.27 9.70 -82.11
CA LYS A 5 2.21 10.30 -81.13
C LYS A 5 2.00 11.75 -80.58
N THR A 6 2.44 11.91 -79.33
CA THR A 6 3.30 12.98 -78.73
C THR A 6 2.87 14.46 -78.63
N MET A 7 2.97 14.99 -77.41
CA MET A 7 3.54 16.31 -77.11
C MET A 7 4.48 16.21 -75.89
N LEU A 8 5.55 17.01 -75.85
CA LEU A 8 6.71 16.86 -74.96
C LEU A 8 7.16 18.22 -74.40
N ASN A 9 7.58 18.24 -73.13
CA ASN A 9 8.44 19.22 -72.42
C ASN A 9 8.34 20.73 -72.70
N LYS A 10 7.99 21.47 -71.63
CA LYS A 10 8.38 22.86 -71.25
C LYS A 10 7.67 23.09 -69.89
N ILE A 11 8.31 23.28 -68.75
CA ILE A 11 9.35 24.25 -68.37
C ILE A 11 10.15 23.72 -67.16
N VAL A 12 11.46 23.99 -67.13
CA VAL A 12 12.34 23.96 -65.94
C VAL A 12 13.09 25.30 -65.91
N PHE A 13 13.53 25.74 -64.72
CA PHE A 13 14.32 26.95 -64.36
C PHE A 13 13.57 28.17 -63.82
N LEU A 14 14.30 28.89 -62.95
CA LEU A 14 13.91 29.98 -62.02
C LEU A 14 13.22 29.43 -60.73
N PHE A 15 13.80 29.51 -59.53
CA PHE A 15 14.91 30.33 -59.02
C PHE A 15 15.95 29.54 -58.19
N PHE A 16 17.20 29.99 -58.24
CA PHE A 16 18.30 29.53 -57.40
C PHE A 16 18.67 30.64 -56.39
N PHE A 17 18.89 30.25 -55.13
CA PHE A 17 19.72 30.93 -54.11
C PHE A 17 19.54 32.42 -53.81
N ALA A 18 19.07 32.70 -52.57
CA ALA A 18 19.63 33.75 -51.72
C ALA A 18 19.91 33.13 -50.34
N PHE A 19 21.06 33.46 -49.74
CA PHE A 19 21.61 32.81 -48.54
C PHE A 19 21.99 33.88 -47.49
N LEU A 20 22.17 33.45 -46.24
CA LEU A 20 22.68 34.17 -45.03
C LEU A 20 21.68 34.77 -44.02
N ILE A 21 21.68 34.10 -42.86
CA ILE A 21 21.77 34.63 -41.49
C ILE A 21 20.62 35.50 -40.96
N LEU A 22 19.85 34.90 -40.05
CA LEU A 22 19.69 35.44 -38.69
C LEU A 22 19.72 34.27 -37.69
N ILE A 23 20.58 34.40 -36.67
CA ILE A 23 20.66 33.46 -35.53
C ILE A 23 19.61 33.91 -34.51
N GLY A 24 18.76 32.99 -34.06
CA GLY A 24 17.78 33.26 -33.01
C GLY A 24 17.34 31.95 -32.35
N PHE A 25 17.75 31.75 -31.11
CA PHE A 25 17.21 30.70 -30.25
C PHE A 25 15.72 30.98 -30.03
N GLU A 26 14.86 29.96 -30.15
CA GLU A 26 13.83 29.69 -29.12
C GLU A 26 13.17 28.31 -29.28
N ASN A 27 13.37 27.48 -28.26
CA ASN A 27 12.42 26.51 -27.71
C ASN A 27 11.82 25.43 -28.62
N CYS A 28 12.60 24.35 -28.78
CA CYS A 28 12.04 23.00 -28.71
C CYS A 28 11.41 22.77 -27.31
N SER A 29 10.10 22.96 -27.15
CA SER A 29 9.42 22.71 -25.87
C SER A 29 7.93 22.35 -25.99
N SER A 30 7.60 21.07 -26.21
CA SER A 30 6.37 20.43 -25.70
C SER A 30 6.30 18.91 -25.90
N LEU A 31 7.40 18.18 -25.69
CA LEU A 31 7.29 16.74 -25.39
C LEU A 31 6.98 16.57 -23.90
N GLY A 32 5.88 15.90 -23.59
CA GLY A 32 5.61 15.38 -22.24
C GLY A 32 4.86 16.32 -21.27
N LYS A 33 3.54 16.43 -21.44
CA LYS A 33 2.63 16.45 -20.28
C LYS A 33 1.75 15.20 -20.38
N SER A 34 1.91 14.27 -19.45
CA SER A 34 1.16 13.01 -19.42
C SER A 34 -0.29 13.27 -19.01
N GLN A 35 -1.14 13.54 -20.00
CA GLN A 35 -2.56 13.83 -19.81
C GLN A 35 -3.39 12.56 -19.56
N TYR A 36 -2.98 11.74 -18.58
CA TYR A 36 -3.87 10.81 -17.90
C TYR A 36 -4.44 11.50 -16.67
N SER A 37 -5.18 12.59 -16.90
CA SER A 37 -5.85 13.31 -15.82
C SER A 37 -7.01 12.45 -15.31
N MET A 38 -6.86 11.89 -14.10
CA MET A 38 -7.47 12.44 -12.88
C MET A 38 -8.54 13.55 -13.10
N ASN A 39 -9.57 13.27 -13.91
CA ASN A 39 -10.60 14.25 -14.31
C ASN A 39 -12.01 13.65 -14.31
N LYS A 40 -12.47 13.27 -13.10
CA LYS A 40 -13.89 13.38 -12.70
C LYS A 40 -14.13 13.08 -11.22
N ILE A 41 -13.27 12.28 -10.59
CA ILE A 41 -13.42 11.85 -9.20
C ILE A 41 -12.99 12.95 -8.20
N GLN A 42 -12.07 13.85 -8.58
CA GLN A 42 -11.51 14.91 -7.71
C GLN A 42 -12.35 16.18 -7.51
N ALA A 43 -13.58 16.28 -8.01
CA ALA A 43 -14.31 17.57 -8.04
C ALA A 43 -14.47 18.26 -6.67
N GLU A 44 -14.44 17.51 -5.56
CA GLU A 44 -14.46 18.06 -4.19
C GLU A 44 -13.48 17.40 -3.19
N ASN A 45 -12.51 16.57 -3.63
CA ASN A 45 -11.55 15.94 -2.71
C ASN A 45 -10.28 16.79 -2.52
N TYR A 46 -10.41 17.81 -1.68
CA TYR A 46 -9.39 18.85 -1.49
C TYR A 46 -8.18 18.37 -0.70
N LEU A 47 -8.38 17.49 0.28
CA LEU A 47 -7.28 16.87 1.02
C LEU A 47 -6.37 16.04 0.09
N THR A 48 -6.96 15.33 -0.86
CA THR A 48 -6.26 14.54 -1.89
C THR A 48 -5.48 15.42 -2.86
N ALA A 49 -6.02 16.56 -3.27
CA ALA A 49 -5.30 17.53 -4.08
C ALA A 49 -4.09 18.14 -3.33
N TYR A 50 -4.23 18.37 -2.02
CA TYR A 50 -3.09 18.73 -1.16
C TYR A 50 -2.06 17.58 -1.09
N GLY A 51 -2.52 16.33 -0.96
CA GLY A 51 -1.66 15.15 -0.95
C GLY A 51 -0.87 14.94 -2.24
N GLU A 52 -1.47 15.22 -3.39
CA GLU A 52 -0.78 15.21 -4.69
C GLU A 52 0.36 16.25 -4.73
N HIS A 53 0.10 17.47 -4.25
CA HIS A 53 1.13 18.50 -4.12
C HIS A 53 2.27 18.08 -3.17
N VAL A 54 1.95 17.45 -2.03
CA VAL A 54 2.97 16.89 -1.12
C VAL A 54 3.78 15.79 -1.82
N PHE A 55 3.12 14.87 -2.52
CA PHE A 55 3.78 13.78 -3.26
C PHE A 55 4.74 14.30 -4.36
N GLU A 56 4.42 15.41 -5.00
CA GLU A 56 5.32 16.08 -5.94
C GLU A 56 6.48 16.79 -5.23
N ARG A 57 6.20 17.53 -4.15
CA ARG A 57 7.20 18.32 -3.40
C ARG A 57 8.23 17.44 -2.71
N GLU A 58 7.82 16.32 -2.11
CA GLU A 58 8.73 15.32 -1.53
C GLU A 58 9.47 14.50 -2.61
N SER A 59 9.29 14.83 -3.90
CA SER A 59 9.97 14.19 -5.04
C SER A 59 9.72 12.69 -5.16
N CYS A 60 8.58 12.18 -4.66
CA CYS A 60 8.23 10.75 -4.67
C CYS A 60 8.27 10.15 -6.09
N LYS A 61 7.99 10.96 -7.12
CA LYS A 61 8.08 10.60 -8.55
C LYS A 61 9.49 10.20 -9.03
N SER A 62 10.55 10.46 -8.25
CA SER A 62 11.91 9.98 -8.53
C SER A 62 12.08 8.47 -8.28
N CYS A 63 11.33 7.92 -7.32
CA CYS A 63 11.36 6.50 -6.95
C CYS A 63 10.06 5.77 -7.31
N HIS A 64 8.97 6.49 -7.59
CA HIS A 64 7.64 5.92 -7.85
C HIS A 64 7.07 6.32 -9.21
N THR A 65 6.45 5.35 -9.90
CA THR A 65 5.64 5.59 -11.10
C THR A 65 4.16 5.31 -10.82
N LEU A 66 3.25 6.12 -11.37
CA LEU A 66 1.80 5.91 -11.28
C LEU A 66 1.25 4.94 -12.34
N HIS A 67 2.11 4.43 -13.24
CA HIS A 67 1.75 3.45 -14.25
C HIS A 67 2.74 2.27 -14.23
N SER A 68 2.24 1.03 -14.32
CA SER A 68 3.06 -0.18 -14.20
C SER A 68 3.98 -0.44 -15.41
N ASP A 69 3.60 0.03 -16.59
CA ASP A 69 4.38 -0.06 -17.83
C ASP A 69 5.70 0.74 -17.80
N LYS A 70 5.77 1.77 -16.92
CA LYS A 70 6.94 2.63 -16.72
C LYS A 70 7.85 2.16 -15.59
N GLN A 71 7.55 1.02 -14.96
CA GLN A 71 8.37 0.49 -13.88
C GLN A 71 9.70 -0.06 -14.42
N ASN A 72 10.79 0.20 -13.71
CA ASN A 72 12.13 -0.29 -14.03
C ASN A 72 12.91 -0.68 -12.75
N ALA A 73 14.17 -1.07 -12.88
CA ALA A 73 14.99 -1.56 -11.77
C ALA A 73 15.21 -0.57 -10.60
N THR A 74 14.98 0.73 -10.81
CA THR A 74 15.12 1.78 -9.78
C THR A 74 13.79 2.38 -9.32
N THR A 75 12.66 2.04 -9.96
CA THR A 75 11.34 2.61 -9.66
C THR A 75 10.33 1.55 -9.20
N VAL A 76 9.43 1.92 -8.30
CA VAL A 76 8.33 1.07 -7.82
C VAL A 76 7.00 1.61 -8.36
N SER A 77 6.17 0.75 -8.93
CA SER A 77 4.84 1.17 -9.39
C SER A 77 3.85 1.31 -8.24
N LEU A 78 3.15 2.44 -8.21
CA LEU A 78 1.96 2.70 -7.40
C LEU A 78 0.67 2.58 -8.22
N ASP A 79 0.73 2.00 -9.43
CA ASP A 79 -0.45 1.75 -10.27
C ASP A 79 -1.47 0.86 -9.52
N GLY A 80 -2.66 1.39 -9.28
CA GLY A 80 -3.68 0.76 -8.44
C GLY A 80 -3.28 0.62 -6.98
N PHE A 81 -2.47 1.54 -6.42
CA PHE A 81 -2.09 1.49 -5.00
C PHE A 81 -3.25 1.86 -4.06
N GLY A 82 -4.26 2.59 -4.56
CA GLY A 82 -5.42 2.97 -3.78
C GLY A 82 -6.16 1.78 -3.15
N GLY A 83 -6.50 1.91 -1.87
CA GLY A 83 -7.17 0.87 -1.08
C GLY A 83 -6.35 -0.40 -0.78
N LYS A 84 -5.09 -0.54 -1.23
CA LYS A 84 -4.28 -1.75 -0.95
C LYS A 84 -3.81 -1.86 0.51
N TYR A 85 -3.68 -0.74 1.20
CA TYR A 85 -3.21 -0.65 2.58
C TYR A 85 -4.11 0.33 3.36
N SER A 86 -4.32 0.06 4.65
CA SER A 86 -5.13 0.92 5.50
C SER A 86 -4.44 2.27 5.79
N SER A 87 -5.25 3.28 6.11
CA SER A 87 -4.81 4.62 6.52
C SER A 87 -3.76 4.55 7.63
N ASN A 88 -4.02 3.70 8.62
CA ASN A 88 -3.14 3.41 9.76
C ASN A 88 -1.82 2.74 9.35
N TRP A 89 -1.83 1.79 8.40
CA TRP A 89 -0.59 1.18 7.90
C TRP A 89 0.29 2.20 7.17
N LEU A 90 -0.32 3.01 6.29
CA LEU A 90 0.39 4.04 5.53
C LEU A 90 1.01 5.10 6.45
N TYR A 91 0.30 5.52 7.49
CA TYR A 91 0.81 6.42 8.53
C TYR A 91 2.09 5.88 9.18
N TYR A 92 2.05 4.68 9.75
CA TYR A 92 3.24 4.10 10.41
C TYR A 92 4.37 3.77 9.43
N PHE A 93 4.05 3.32 8.22
CA PHE A 93 5.05 3.04 7.19
C PHE A 93 5.80 4.30 6.74
N LEU A 94 5.09 5.41 6.50
CA LEU A 94 5.69 6.69 6.16
C LEU A 94 6.54 7.25 7.31
N SER A 95 6.13 7.01 8.56
CA SER A 95 6.92 7.37 9.74
C SER A 95 8.27 6.63 9.80
N ASP A 96 8.26 5.30 9.69
CA ASP A 96 9.48 4.49 9.81
C ASP A 96 9.44 3.20 8.98
N PRO A 97 9.85 3.24 7.70
CA PRO A 97 9.89 2.08 6.83
C PRO A 97 10.78 0.94 7.35
N LYS A 98 11.77 1.23 8.22
CA LYS A 98 12.70 0.21 8.77
C LYS A 98 12.02 -0.75 9.75
N LYS A 99 10.87 -0.37 10.32
CA LYS A 99 10.05 -1.29 11.14
C LYS A 99 9.35 -2.37 10.32
N PHE A 100 9.29 -2.21 9.00
CA PHE A 100 8.57 -3.10 8.08
C PHE A 100 9.49 -3.83 7.09
N MET A 101 10.74 -3.35 6.91
CA MET A 101 11.72 -3.89 5.97
C MET A 101 13.14 -3.72 6.52
N ASP A 102 13.98 -4.76 6.47
CA ASP A 102 15.34 -4.73 7.04
C ASP A 102 16.26 -3.68 6.37
N GLN A 103 16.08 -3.41 5.08
CA GLN A 103 16.88 -2.45 4.29
C GLN A 103 15.98 -1.67 3.32
N PRO A 104 15.18 -0.69 3.79
CA PRO A 104 14.26 0.05 2.95
C PRO A 104 15.00 1.04 2.06
N LYS A 105 14.72 1.02 0.75
CA LYS A 105 15.08 2.13 -0.16
C LYS A 105 14.21 3.38 0.07
N MET A 106 13.04 3.21 0.66
CA MET A 106 12.10 4.29 0.99
C MET A 106 12.63 5.09 2.20
N PRO A 107 12.80 6.42 2.10
CA PRO A 107 13.18 7.24 3.25
C PRO A 107 12.00 7.43 4.23
N THR A 108 12.33 7.80 5.47
CA THR A 108 11.32 8.25 6.45
C THR A 108 10.75 9.61 6.03
N HIS A 109 9.45 9.80 6.27
CA HIS A 109 8.70 11.03 6.06
C HIS A 109 8.07 11.50 7.39
N VAL A 110 8.76 11.27 8.52
CA VAL A 110 8.30 11.66 9.86
C VAL A 110 8.00 13.17 9.95
N HIS A 111 8.73 14.02 9.22
CA HIS A 111 8.50 15.47 9.18
C HIS A 111 7.11 15.87 8.65
N LEU A 112 6.43 15.02 7.88
CA LEU A 112 5.05 15.27 7.43
C LEU A 112 4.00 15.05 8.54
N HIS A 113 4.37 14.35 9.62
CA HIS A 113 3.48 14.06 10.74
C HIS A 113 3.34 15.26 11.68
N ASP A 114 4.40 16.06 11.83
CA ASP A 114 4.41 17.26 12.66
C ASP A 114 4.03 18.53 11.87
N LYS A 115 3.98 18.45 10.53
CA LYS A 115 3.75 19.60 9.66
C LYS A 115 2.26 19.78 9.34
N LEU A 116 1.68 20.83 9.89
CA LEU A 116 0.28 21.23 9.66
C LEU A 116 0.00 21.58 8.18
N LEU A 117 -1.23 21.35 7.75
CA LEU A 117 -1.78 21.80 6.47
C LEU A 117 -1.83 23.33 6.47
N ASP A 118 -1.20 23.96 5.47
CA ASP A 118 -1.11 25.41 5.37
C ASP A 118 -2.14 26.01 4.39
N LYS A 119 -2.72 27.15 4.80
CA LYS A 119 -3.75 27.85 4.04
C LYS A 119 -3.18 28.62 2.86
N SER A 120 -1.92 29.08 2.91
CA SER A 120 -1.28 29.72 1.77
C SER A 120 -0.98 28.69 0.68
N THR A 121 -0.32 27.58 1.04
CA THR A 121 -0.06 26.43 0.15
C THR A 121 -1.34 25.92 -0.50
N PHE A 122 -2.44 25.78 0.25
CA PHE A 122 -3.72 25.39 -0.34
C PHE A 122 -4.29 26.43 -1.32
N GLY A 123 -4.07 27.73 -1.07
CA GLY A 123 -4.46 28.81 -1.98
C GLY A 123 -3.74 28.75 -3.33
N GLU A 124 -2.47 28.35 -3.34
CA GLU A 124 -1.68 28.10 -4.55
C GLU A 124 -2.23 26.89 -5.33
N ILE A 125 -2.52 25.78 -4.62
CA ILE A 125 -3.03 24.53 -5.22
C ILE A 125 -4.38 24.72 -5.92
N VAL A 126 -5.26 25.59 -5.42
CA VAL A 126 -6.59 25.85 -6.01
C VAL A 126 -6.68 27.12 -6.87
N GLU A 127 -5.54 27.73 -7.20
CA GLU A 127 -5.43 28.97 -8.00
C GLU A 127 -6.36 30.11 -7.54
N GLU A 128 -6.36 30.44 -6.24
CA GLU A 128 -7.21 31.53 -5.70
C GLU A 128 -6.86 32.89 -6.31
N LYS A 129 -7.88 33.67 -6.71
CA LYS A 129 -7.71 35.02 -7.27
C LYS A 129 -8.66 35.98 -6.56
N GLY A 130 -8.12 37.11 -6.09
CA GLY A 130 -8.61 37.83 -4.91
C GLY A 130 -9.91 38.65 -4.98
N THR A 131 -10.97 38.23 -5.68
CA THR A 131 -12.29 38.89 -5.50
C THR A 131 -12.95 38.45 -4.19
N LYS A 132 -13.78 39.32 -3.57
CA LYS A 132 -14.53 38.97 -2.35
C LYS A 132 -15.40 37.71 -2.48
N ARG A 133 -15.87 37.39 -3.69
CA ARG A 133 -16.66 36.17 -3.98
C ARG A 133 -15.77 34.93 -4.05
N GLN A 134 -14.57 35.04 -4.63
CA GLN A 134 -13.58 33.96 -4.68
C GLN A 134 -13.04 33.65 -3.27
N LYS A 135 -12.70 34.67 -2.47
CA LYS A 135 -12.27 34.48 -1.07
C LYS A 135 -13.31 33.72 -0.22
N ARG A 136 -14.60 34.09 -0.32
CA ARG A 136 -15.70 33.34 0.35
C ARG A 136 -15.91 31.92 -0.19
N LYS A 137 -15.53 31.62 -1.43
CA LYS A 137 -15.52 30.25 -1.95
C LYS A 137 -14.33 29.50 -1.34
N PHE A 138 -13.14 30.09 -1.37
CA PHE A 138 -11.91 29.55 -0.81
C PHE A 138 -12.04 29.20 0.68
N ASP A 139 -12.57 30.09 1.52
CA ASP A 139 -12.78 29.82 2.95
C ASP A 139 -13.68 28.59 3.20
N ARG A 140 -14.71 28.38 2.37
CA ARG A 140 -15.57 27.18 2.47
C ARG A 140 -14.87 25.92 1.97
N THR A 141 -14.08 26.03 0.91
CA THR A 141 -13.28 24.94 0.34
C THR A 141 -12.15 24.50 1.29
N TRP A 142 -11.53 25.45 2.01
CA TRP A 142 -10.60 25.18 3.11
C TRP A 142 -11.26 24.42 4.27
N ASN A 143 -12.45 24.83 4.68
CA ASN A 143 -13.18 24.11 5.74
C ASN A 143 -13.58 22.68 5.31
N LYS A 144 -13.86 22.43 4.02
CA LYS A 144 -14.06 21.07 3.48
C LYS A 144 -12.79 20.22 3.58
N LEU A 145 -11.63 20.77 3.20
CA LEU A 145 -10.32 20.10 3.35
C LEU A 145 -10.04 19.73 4.81
N MET A 146 -10.36 20.63 5.74
CA MET A 146 -10.16 20.38 7.18
C MET A 146 -11.08 19.29 7.72
N LEU A 147 -12.35 19.25 7.29
CA LEU A 147 -13.25 18.15 7.64
C LEU A 147 -12.76 16.81 7.09
N GLN A 148 -12.27 16.77 5.84
CA GLN A 148 -11.68 15.56 5.25
C GLN A 148 -10.46 15.07 6.04
N ALA A 149 -9.65 15.98 6.60
CA ALA A 149 -8.52 15.62 7.45
C ALA A 149 -8.97 15.07 8.80
N ASP A 150 -9.99 15.69 9.42
CA ASP A 150 -10.61 15.20 10.66
C ASP A 150 -11.24 13.81 10.48
N GLU A 151 -11.96 13.57 9.38
CA GLU A 151 -12.56 12.27 9.04
C GLU A 151 -11.49 11.18 8.90
N LEU A 152 -10.44 11.43 8.11
CA LEU A 152 -9.33 10.47 7.94
C LEU A 152 -8.54 10.23 9.23
N SER A 153 -8.45 11.23 10.13
CA SER A 153 -7.80 11.11 11.43
C SER A 153 -8.45 10.04 12.32
N MET A 154 -9.76 9.85 12.20
CA MET A 154 -10.53 8.90 13.00
C MET A 154 -10.26 7.44 12.61
N GLU A 155 -9.70 7.19 11.42
CA GLU A 155 -9.35 5.84 10.94
C GLU A 155 -8.00 5.32 11.47
N ILE A 156 -7.31 6.09 12.32
CA ILE A 156 -5.93 5.82 12.80
C ILE A 156 -5.93 5.66 14.33
N PRO A 157 -6.37 4.51 14.87
CA PRO A 157 -6.89 4.38 16.24
C PRO A 157 -5.86 4.29 17.39
N LEU A 158 -4.57 4.55 17.14
CA LEU A 158 -3.49 4.29 18.11
C LEU A 158 -2.80 5.55 18.69
N ILE A 159 -3.50 6.68 18.68
CA ILE A 159 -2.91 7.98 19.02
C ILE A 159 -3.20 8.35 20.48
N LYS A 160 -2.49 7.68 21.40
CA LYS A 160 -2.49 7.96 22.84
C LYS A 160 -1.64 9.19 23.22
N SER A 161 -1.96 10.39 22.71
CA SER A 161 -1.63 11.69 23.36
C SER A 161 -2.15 12.95 22.65
N GLY A 162 -2.96 12.84 21.60
CA GLY A 162 -3.51 14.00 20.89
C GLY A 162 -3.72 13.68 19.42
N ASN A 163 -4.92 13.93 18.89
CA ASN A 163 -5.35 13.62 17.52
C ASN A 163 -4.23 13.91 16.50
N PRO A 164 -4.03 13.11 15.44
CA PRO A 164 -3.03 13.47 14.44
C PRO A 164 -3.52 14.79 13.87
N ASP A 165 -2.75 15.86 14.10
CA ASP A 165 -3.20 17.18 13.72
C ASP A 165 -3.48 17.20 12.22
N ARG A 166 -4.25 18.19 11.76
CA ARG A 166 -4.52 18.43 10.34
C ARG A 166 -3.21 18.68 9.60
N THR A 167 -2.57 17.60 9.14
CA THR A 167 -1.14 17.53 8.78
C THR A 167 -0.94 16.99 7.38
N GLU A 168 0.24 17.26 6.82
CA GLU A 168 0.58 16.90 5.45
C GLU A 168 0.68 15.37 5.24
N VAL A 169 0.95 14.59 6.30
CA VAL A 169 0.88 13.11 6.20
C VAL A 169 -0.54 12.62 5.92
N LEU A 170 -1.57 13.21 6.54
CA LEU A 170 -2.97 12.86 6.28
C LEU A 170 -3.36 13.18 4.83
N ALA A 171 -2.89 14.33 4.31
CA ALA A 171 -3.06 14.67 2.91
C ALA A 171 -2.39 13.64 1.98
N LEU A 172 -1.12 13.30 2.24
CA LEU A 172 -0.38 12.31 1.45
C LEU A 172 -1.07 10.93 1.47
N ILE A 173 -1.55 10.47 2.64
CA ILE A 173 -2.31 9.22 2.76
C ILE A 173 -3.58 9.28 1.91
N SER A 174 -4.36 10.37 2.01
CA SER A 174 -5.57 10.58 1.21
C SER A 174 -5.30 10.49 -0.31
N TYR A 175 -4.17 11.02 -0.78
CA TYR A 175 -3.73 10.88 -2.17
C TYR A 175 -3.37 9.44 -2.52
N LEU A 176 -2.49 8.79 -1.74
CA LEU A 176 -2.04 7.43 -1.98
C LEU A 176 -3.23 6.44 -2.04
N GLN A 177 -4.22 6.61 -1.17
CA GLN A 177 -5.43 5.78 -1.13
C GLN A 177 -6.35 5.93 -2.34
N GLN A 178 -6.16 6.96 -3.16
CA GLN A 178 -6.97 7.21 -4.36
C GLN A 178 -6.22 7.01 -5.67
N ILE A 179 -4.96 6.54 -5.65
CA ILE A 179 -4.24 6.21 -6.89
C ILE A 179 -4.96 5.03 -7.59
N PRO A 180 -5.61 5.26 -8.75
CA PRO A 180 -6.44 4.26 -9.39
C PRO A 180 -5.58 3.24 -10.14
N SER A 181 -6.17 2.08 -10.43
CA SER A 181 -5.57 1.11 -11.37
C SER A 181 -5.78 1.58 -12.81
N THR A 182 -4.73 1.59 -13.62
CA THR A 182 -4.84 1.83 -15.07
C THR A 182 -5.57 0.68 -15.76
N PRO A 183 -6.20 0.86 -16.94
CA PRO A 183 -6.84 -0.25 -17.67
C PRO A 183 -5.89 -1.40 -17.99
N SER A 184 -4.61 -1.09 -18.28
CA SER A 184 -3.55 -2.08 -18.47
C SER A 184 -3.26 -2.85 -17.19
N LYS A 185 -3.14 -2.15 -16.05
CA LYS A 185 -2.98 -2.78 -14.74
C LYS A 185 -4.19 -3.64 -14.41
N ILE A 186 -5.43 -3.15 -14.56
CA ILE A 186 -6.68 -3.92 -14.37
C ILE A 186 -6.69 -5.19 -15.23
N THR A 187 -6.21 -5.13 -16.48
CA THR A 187 -6.18 -6.28 -17.40
C THR A 187 -5.14 -7.31 -16.98
N VAL A 188 -3.89 -6.90 -16.70
CA VAL A 188 -2.84 -7.78 -16.15
C VAL A 188 -3.29 -8.40 -14.83
N ASP A 189 -3.92 -7.58 -13.99
CA ASP A 189 -4.47 -7.98 -12.71
C ASP A 189 -5.65 -8.94 -12.83
N SER A 190 -6.52 -8.78 -13.82
CA SER A 190 -7.62 -9.73 -14.09
C SER A 190 -7.09 -11.11 -14.49
N LEU A 191 -5.96 -11.15 -15.21
CA LEU A 191 -5.33 -12.39 -15.66
C LEU A 191 -4.51 -13.09 -14.57
N ILE A 192 -3.86 -12.33 -13.67
CA ILE A 192 -2.96 -12.86 -12.65
C ILE A 192 -3.63 -12.99 -11.27
N HIS A 193 -4.55 -12.10 -10.91
CA HIS A 193 -5.03 -11.95 -9.54
C HIS A 193 -6.43 -12.49 -9.23
N VAL A 194 -7.22 -13.02 -10.17
CA VAL A 194 -8.41 -13.82 -9.77
C VAL A 194 -7.97 -15.00 -8.88
N LYS A 195 -6.80 -15.59 -9.15
CA LYS A 195 -6.26 -16.72 -8.37
C LYS A 195 -5.42 -16.35 -7.15
N LEU A 196 -5.12 -15.06 -6.94
CA LEU A 196 -4.18 -14.61 -5.90
C LEU A 196 -4.76 -13.55 -4.94
N ARG A 197 -5.62 -12.62 -5.40
CA ARG A 197 -6.15 -11.56 -4.51
C ARG A 197 -7.30 -11.97 -3.60
N GLU A 198 -8.12 -12.94 -4.01
CA GLU A 198 -9.12 -13.55 -3.11
C GLU A 198 -8.46 -14.19 -1.87
N LYS A 199 -7.16 -14.51 -1.96
CA LYS A 199 -6.37 -15.22 -0.96
C LYS A 199 -5.61 -14.29 0.01
N GLU A 200 -5.47 -13.00 -0.30
CA GLU A 200 -4.49 -12.10 0.38
C GLU A 200 -5.07 -10.79 0.97
N GLN A 201 -6.28 -10.34 0.62
CA GLN A 201 -6.75 -8.98 0.96
C GLN A 201 -7.92 -8.88 1.96
N SER A 202 -8.25 -9.93 2.70
CA SER A 202 -9.20 -9.81 3.83
C SER A 202 -8.86 -10.68 5.03
N TRP A 203 -7.59 -10.72 5.43
CA TRP A 203 -7.15 -11.45 6.62
C TRP A 203 -7.91 -11.08 7.90
N ASP A 204 -8.33 -9.83 8.06
CA ASP A 204 -9.17 -9.42 9.19
C ASP A 204 -10.53 -10.15 9.21
N ASN A 205 -11.19 -10.32 8.06
CA ASN A 205 -12.41 -11.14 7.94
C ASN A 205 -12.16 -12.63 8.17
N PHE A 206 -10.91 -13.09 8.05
CA PHE A 206 -10.52 -14.49 8.24
C PHE A 206 -9.88 -14.79 9.61
N VAL A 207 -9.57 -13.77 10.42
CA VAL A 207 -8.80 -13.92 11.67
C VAL A 207 -9.45 -13.19 12.84
N LEU A 208 -10.37 -12.25 12.58
CA LEU A 208 -11.14 -11.53 13.59
C LEU A 208 -12.63 -11.95 13.62
N ASP A 209 -13.05 -12.89 12.77
CA ASP A 209 -14.38 -13.51 12.79
C ASP A 209 -14.28 -14.98 13.24
N GLU A 210 -15.03 -15.33 14.28
CA GLU A 210 -15.17 -16.69 14.82
C GLU A 210 -15.81 -17.67 13.82
N ASN A 211 -16.56 -17.15 12.84
CA ASN A 211 -17.23 -17.92 11.79
C ASN A 211 -16.39 -18.06 10.51
N SER A 212 -15.16 -17.52 10.50
CA SER A 212 -14.29 -17.54 9.33
C SER A 212 -13.88 -18.94 8.89
N ILE A 213 -13.43 -19.07 7.62
CA ILE A 213 -12.89 -20.33 7.10
C ILE A 213 -11.69 -20.84 7.92
N THR A 214 -10.84 -19.94 8.42
CA THR A 214 -9.71 -20.27 9.32
C THR A 214 -10.20 -21.01 10.56
N MET A 215 -11.25 -20.48 11.20
CA MET A 215 -11.82 -21.06 12.43
C MET A 215 -12.57 -22.37 12.15
N GLN A 216 -13.29 -22.45 11.03
CA GLN A 216 -13.95 -23.68 10.59
C GLN A 216 -12.95 -24.80 10.31
N VAL A 217 -11.88 -24.51 9.55
CA VAL A 217 -10.79 -25.45 9.25
C VAL A 217 -10.08 -25.87 10.55
N ALA A 218 -9.90 -24.95 11.50
CA ALA A 218 -9.24 -25.23 12.77
C ALA A 218 -9.98 -26.23 13.69
N GLN A 219 -11.25 -26.56 13.40
CA GLN A 219 -12.00 -27.61 14.12
C GLN A 219 -12.02 -28.96 13.38
N LEU A 220 -11.44 -29.08 12.18
CA LEU A 220 -11.41 -30.33 11.42
C LEU A 220 -10.25 -31.23 11.89
N GLN A 221 -10.54 -32.51 12.13
CA GLN A 221 -9.53 -33.47 12.60
C GLN A 221 -8.38 -33.68 11.60
N GLU A 222 -8.66 -33.62 10.30
CA GLU A 222 -7.67 -33.77 9.22
C GLU A 222 -6.64 -32.62 9.22
N SER A 223 -7.08 -31.42 9.57
CA SER A 223 -6.25 -30.21 9.62
C SER A 223 -5.10 -30.28 10.62
N ILE A 224 -5.17 -31.18 11.62
CA ILE A 224 -4.08 -31.42 12.58
C ILE A 224 -2.86 -32.03 11.89
N GLU A 225 -3.03 -32.99 10.96
CA GLU A 225 -1.90 -33.63 10.29
C GLU A 225 -1.30 -32.73 9.19
N ASN A 226 -2.13 -31.95 8.47
CA ASN A 226 -1.62 -30.93 7.53
C ASN A 226 -0.87 -29.83 8.29
N GLY A 227 -1.47 -29.32 9.37
CA GLY A 227 -0.89 -28.29 10.24
C GLY A 227 0.44 -28.71 10.85
N LYS A 228 0.60 -29.98 11.20
CA LYS A 228 1.86 -30.57 11.69
C LYS A 228 2.99 -30.52 10.66
N VAL A 229 2.68 -30.76 9.38
CA VAL A 229 3.66 -30.65 8.29
C VAL A 229 4.08 -29.18 8.10
N LEU A 230 3.10 -28.27 8.05
CA LEU A 230 3.36 -26.83 7.97
C LEU A 230 4.17 -26.32 9.17
N TYR A 231 3.83 -26.76 10.38
CA TYR A 231 4.50 -26.38 11.61
C TYR A 231 5.94 -26.89 11.67
N ALA A 232 6.18 -28.14 11.27
CA ALA A 232 7.53 -28.72 11.23
C ALA A 232 8.46 -27.97 10.27
N ALA A 233 7.93 -27.46 9.15
CA ALA A 233 8.69 -26.66 8.19
C ALA A 233 8.95 -25.21 8.67
N ASN A 234 7.99 -24.60 9.37
CA ASN A 234 7.95 -23.14 9.58
C ASN A 234 8.15 -22.69 11.04
N CYS A 235 7.68 -23.46 12.02
CA CYS A 235 7.55 -23.03 13.42
C CYS A 235 8.50 -23.78 14.37
N ALA A 236 8.79 -25.05 14.08
CA ALA A 236 9.55 -25.94 14.95
C ALA A 236 11.01 -25.51 15.20
N SER A 237 11.58 -24.68 14.34
CA SER A 237 12.91 -24.09 14.53
C SER A 237 13.02 -23.20 15.78
N CYS A 238 11.91 -22.58 16.20
CA CYS A 238 11.84 -21.72 17.37
C CYS A 238 11.08 -22.38 18.54
N HIS A 239 10.01 -23.12 18.24
CA HIS A 239 9.11 -23.71 19.24
C HIS A 239 9.31 -25.20 19.49
N GLY A 240 10.32 -25.83 18.87
CA GLY A 240 10.56 -27.28 18.98
C GLY A 240 9.61 -28.11 18.12
N LEU A 241 9.97 -29.38 17.85
CA LEU A 241 9.18 -30.26 16.96
C LEU A 241 7.87 -30.77 17.59
N LYS A 242 7.69 -30.58 18.90
CA LYS A 242 6.52 -30.98 19.69
C LYS A 242 5.88 -29.79 20.40
N GLY A 243 6.23 -28.55 20.02
CA GLY A 243 5.80 -27.36 20.73
C GLY A 243 6.48 -27.11 22.06
N GLU A 244 7.52 -27.88 22.41
CA GLU A 244 8.20 -27.79 23.72
C GLU A 244 8.85 -26.42 24.02
N GLY A 245 8.93 -25.54 23.04
CA GLY A 245 9.60 -24.25 23.11
C GLY A 245 11.07 -24.30 22.72
N GLY A 246 11.77 -23.21 23.00
CA GLY A 246 13.17 -23.00 22.67
C GLY A 246 13.48 -21.51 22.69
N THR A 247 13.85 -20.95 21.54
CA THR A 247 13.86 -19.50 21.32
C THR A 247 12.44 -18.93 21.45
N GLY A 248 11.43 -19.66 20.95
CA GLY A 248 10.01 -19.37 21.17
C GLY A 248 9.49 -19.92 22.51
N PRO A 249 8.31 -19.48 22.96
CA PRO A 249 7.64 -20.04 24.12
C PRO A 249 7.20 -21.50 23.91
N ASN A 250 6.98 -22.19 25.03
CA ASN A 250 6.26 -23.46 25.05
C ASN A 250 4.84 -23.25 24.49
N LEU A 251 4.35 -24.21 23.70
CA LEU A 251 2.99 -24.24 23.15
C LEU A 251 2.17 -25.42 23.69
N THR A 252 2.74 -26.22 24.61
CA THR A 252 2.06 -27.38 25.18
C THR A 252 1.37 -27.13 26.53
N ASP A 253 1.58 -25.96 27.13
CA ASP A 253 0.96 -25.57 28.41
C ASP A 253 -0.15 -24.52 28.24
N GLU A 254 -0.71 -24.08 29.37
CA GLU A 254 -1.87 -23.18 29.41
C GLU A 254 -1.51 -21.68 29.40
N PHE A 255 -0.21 -21.31 29.28
CA PHE A 255 0.28 -19.95 29.43
C PHE A 255 0.66 -19.31 28.09
N TRP A 256 0.13 -18.11 27.84
CA TRP A 256 0.27 -17.43 26.56
C TRP A 256 0.82 -16.01 26.70
N LEU A 257 1.77 -15.66 25.83
CA LEU A 257 2.41 -14.34 25.78
C LEU A 257 1.62 -13.28 25.00
N ASN A 258 0.68 -13.68 24.14
CA ASN A 258 -0.05 -12.80 23.21
C ASN A 258 -1.57 -13.07 23.19
N GLY A 259 -2.11 -13.72 24.23
CA GLY A 259 -3.47 -14.29 24.24
C GLY A 259 -3.49 -15.75 23.79
N GLY A 260 -4.39 -16.55 24.37
CA GLY A 260 -4.48 -18.00 24.16
C GLY A 260 -5.79 -18.48 23.53
N THR A 261 -6.65 -17.57 23.07
CA THR A 261 -7.86 -17.93 22.31
C THR A 261 -7.51 -18.33 20.88
N ASP A 262 -8.40 -19.07 20.21
CA ASP A 262 -8.26 -19.43 18.80
C ASP A 262 -7.97 -18.19 17.91
N LEU A 263 -8.69 -17.08 18.16
CA LEU A 263 -8.50 -15.80 17.48
C LEU A 263 -7.12 -15.16 17.79
N ASP A 264 -6.65 -15.20 19.03
CA ASP A 264 -5.35 -14.63 19.41
C ASP A 264 -4.19 -15.42 18.81
N ILE A 265 -4.30 -16.75 18.79
CA ILE A 265 -3.31 -17.64 18.18
C ILE A 265 -3.29 -17.42 16.66
N ALA A 266 -4.44 -17.41 15.98
CA ALA A 266 -4.53 -17.09 14.55
C ALA A 266 -3.95 -15.70 14.23
N ARG A 267 -4.30 -14.67 15.02
CA ARG A 267 -3.75 -13.32 14.88
C ARG A 267 -2.24 -13.30 15.06
N THR A 268 -1.72 -14.07 16.00
CA THR A 268 -0.28 -14.20 16.27
C THR A 268 0.46 -14.95 15.15
N ILE A 269 -0.15 -15.97 14.52
CA ILE A 269 0.41 -16.64 13.33
C ILE A 269 0.49 -15.64 12.16
N ILE A 270 -0.61 -14.97 11.84
CA ILE A 270 -0.68 -14.11 10.64
C ILE A 270 0.16 -12.84 10.80
N TYR A 271 -0.04 -12.07 11.87
CA TYR A 271 0.63 -10.78 12.05
C TYR A 271 1.96 -10.88 12.81
N GLY A 272 2.28 -12.05 13.37
CA GLY A 272 3.50 -12.26 14.16
C GLY A 272 3.47 -11.56 15.51
N ALA A 273 4.59 -11.66 16.22
CA ALA A 273 4.89 -10.86 17.39
C ALA A 273 6.30 -10.26 17.23
N VAL A 274 6.47 -9.45 16.18
CA VAL A 274 7.78 -9.02 15.64
C VAL A 274 8.68 -8.38 16.70
N LYS A 275 8.13 -7.57 17.62
CA LYS A 275 8.88 -6.97 18.74
C LYS A 275 9.46 -8.00 19.74
N LYS A 276 8.94 -9.23 19.73
CA LYS A 276 9.38 -10.38 20.53
C LYS A 276 10.09 -11.46 19.67
N GLY A 277 10.41 -11.15 18.40
CA GLY A 277 11.14 -12.04 17.49
C GLY A 277 10.31 -13.00 16.63
N MET A 278 8.99 -13.09 16.81
CA MET A 278 8.14 -13.94 15.96
C MET A 278 7.75 -13.21 14.67
N LEU A 279 8.14 -13.78 13.53
CA LEU A 279 7.84 -13.28 12.19
C LEU A 279 6.33 -13.34 11.87
N SER A 280 5.90 -12.51 10.91
CA SER A 280 4.57 -12.58 10.30
C SER A 280 4.55 -13.61 9.18
N TRP A 281 3.47 -14.40 9.10
CA TRP A 281 3.25 -15.41 8.06
C TRP A 281 2.18 -15.01 7.02
N HIS A 282 1.69 -13.77 7.09
CA HIS A 282 0.63 -13.19 6.25
C HIS A 282 0.81 -13.38 4.72
N PHE A 283 2.05 -13.47 4.24
CA PHE A 283 2.40 -13.63 2.82
C PHE A 283 2.98 -15.02 2.50
N GLN A 284 2.96 -15.94 3.46
CA GLN A 284 3.62 -17.25 3.40
C GLN A 284 2.64 -18.41 3.61
N VAL A 285 1.51 -18.15 4.30
CA VAL A 285 0.39 -19.09 4.44
C VAL A 285 -0.90 -18.45 3.95
N ASN A 286 -1.98 -19.23 3.89
CA ASN A 286 -3.31 -18.80 3.51
C ASN A 286 -4.37 -19.16 4.56
N PRO A 287 -5.62 -18.67 4.49
CA PRO A 287 -6.62 -18.87 5.55
C PRO A 287 -6.85 -20.34 5.94
N THR A 288 -6.81 -21.27 4.98
CA THR A 288 -6.89 -22.71 5.27
C THR A 288 -5.63 -23.20 5.98
N GLU A 289 -4.44 -22.92 5.45
CA GLU A 289 -3.15 -23.31 6.06
C GLU A 289 -2.95 -22.70 7.46
N ALA A 290 -3.50 -21.52 7.71
CA ALA A 290 -3.52 -20.88 9.02
C ALA A 290 -4.48 -21.57 10.00
N GLY A 291 -5.64 -22.03 9.52
CA GLY A 291 -6.56 -22.89 10.27
C GLY A 291 -5.94 -24.25 10.60
N GLU A 292 -5.17 -24.83 9.66
CA GLU A 292 -4.43 -26.07 9.88
C GLU A 292 -3.32 -25.90 10.92
N LEU A 293 -2.50 -24.84 10.82
CA LEU A 293 -1.53 -24.48 11.84
C LEU A 293 -2.18 -24.28 13.22
N LEU A 294 -3.33 -23.60 13.28
CA LEU A 294 -4.09 -23.42 14.51
C LEU A 294 -4.60 -24.75 15.09
N ALA A 295 -5.19 -25.63 14.27
CA ALA A 295 -5.63 -26.97 14.69
C ALA A 295 -4.48 -27.77 15.30
N TYR A 296 -3.31 -27.77 14.64
CA TYR A 296 -2.14 -28.47 15.14
C TYR A 296 -1.62 -27.86 16.45
N ILE A 297 -1.47 -26.53 16.54
CA ILE A 297 -1.02 -25.86 17.76
C ILE A 297 -1.97 -26.15 18.94
N LYS A 298 -3.28 -26.12 18.72
CA LYS A 298 -4.28 -26.52 19.73
C LYS A 298 -4.10 -27.97 20.19
N SER A 299 -3.78 -28.89 19.27
CA SER A 299 -3.54 -30.31 19.59
C SER A 299 -2.30 -30.57 20.45
N LEU A 300 -1.38 -29.60 20.56
CA LEU A 300 -0.21 -29.68 21.42
C LEU A 300 -0.52 -29.34 22.89
N SER A 301 -1.61 -28.60 23.16
CA SER A 301 -1.99 -28.20 24.51
C SER A 301 -2.29 -29.41 25.40
N GLY A 302 -1.75 -29.40 26.62
CA GLY A 302 -1.82 -30.52 27.56
C GLY A 302 -0.84 -31.67 27.27
N THR A 303 -0.05 -31.61 26.19
CA THR A 303 1.03 -32.58 25.97
C THR A 303 2.24 -32.27 26.87
N ASN A 304 2.98 -33.31 27.26
CA ASN A 304 4.10 -33.19 28.20
C ASN A 304 5.40 -33.72 27.58
N PRO A 305 6.04 -32.97 26.65
CA PRO A 305 7.36 -33.33 26.15
C PRO A 305 8.42 -33.19 27.26
N LYS A 306 9.33 -34.16 27.36
CA LYS A 306 10.34 -34.24 28.44
C LYS A 306 11.27 -33.02 28.57
N ASN A 307 11.30 -32.18 27.54
CA ASN A 307 12.14 -31.01 27.38
C ASN A 307 11.32 -29.70 27.23
N ALA A 308 10.07 -29.69 27.72
CA ALA A 308 9.24 -28.49 27.77
C ALA A 308 9.96 -27.34 28.50
N LYS A 309 9.96 -26.16 27.86
CA LYS A 309 10.37 -24.88 28.45
C LYS A 309 9.39 -24.50 29.56
N TYR A 310 9.86 -23.77 30.56
CA TYR A 310 8.99 -23.25 31.62
C TYR A 310 7.87 -22.35 31.05
N PRO A 311 6.66 -22.34 31.65
CA PRO A 311 5.55 -21.55 31.16
C PRO A 311 5.84 -20.04 31.12
N GLU A 312 5.37 -19.37 30.08
CA GLU A 312 5.63 -17.94 29.82
C GLU A 312 4.33 -17.18 29.49
N GLY A 313 4.05 -16.13 30.26
CA GLY A 313 2.90 -15.25 30.02
C GLY A 313 1.78 -15.45 31.03
N VAL A 314 0.53 -15.35 30.56
CA VAL A 314 -0.67 -15.42 31.40
C VAL A 314 -1.41 -16.72 31.12
N LYS A 315 -1.86 -17.41 32.17
CA LYS A 315 -2.72 -18.58 32.03
C LYS A 315 -4.06 -18.17 31.40
N ASN A 316 -4.45 -18.86 30.34
CA ASN A 316 -5.76 -18.74 29.68
C ASN A 316 -6.78 -19.71 30.27
#